data_AF-A0A517WGL8-F1
#
_entry.id   AF-A0A517WGL8-F1
#
_cell.length_a   1.000
_cell.length_b   1.000
_cell.length_c   1.000
_cell.angle_alpha   90.00
_cell.angle_beta   90.00
_cell.angle_gamma   90.00
#
_symmetry.space_group_name_H-M   'P 1'
#
loop_
_entity.id
_entity.type
_entity.pdbx_description
1 polymer ?
#
loop_
_entity_poly.entity_id
_entity_poly.type
_entity_poly.pdbx_seq_one_letter_code
_entity_poly.pdbx_strand_id
1 'polypeptide(L)' 'MKQSSKQNRKTSFRIGKVRGDLLGKIWYLTYWENGKRLRPRIGPDKDHARQMAAQINSQLESHTHSVFNFEPVLIDEL' A
#
# COMPACT_ATOMS: atom_id res chain seq x y z
N MET A 1 1.69 -37.98 -5.60
CA MET A 1 1.31 -36.96 -6.61
C MET A 1 2.23 -35.76 -6.45
N LYS A 2 3.04 -35.43 -7.46
CA LYS A 2 4.05 -34.35 -7.38
C LYS A 2 3.38 -33.00 -7.58
N GLN A 3 3.11 -32.27 -6.49
CA GLN A 3 2.73 -30.85 -6.60
C GLN A 3 3.99 -30.02 -6.85
N SER A 4 4.37 -29.91 -8.12
CA SER A 4 5.32 -28.91 -8.58
C SER A 4 4.63 -27.56 -8.53
N SER A 5 4.70 -26.89 -7.38
CA SER A 5 4.32 -25.47 -7.24
C SER A 5 5.38 -24.64 -7.94
N LYS A 6 5.33 -24.62 -9.27
CA LYS A 6 6.03 -23.65 -10.12
C LYS A 6 5.62 -22.28 -9.57
N GLN A 7 6.44 -21.68 -8.72
CA GLN A 7 6.28 -20.33 -8.23
C GLN A 7 6.34 -19.44 -9.47
N ASN A 8 5.19 -19.25 -10.11
CA ASN A 8 5.01 -18.29 -11.17
C ASN A 8 5.49 -16.98 -10.54
N ARG A 9 6.65 -16.46 -10.98
CA ARG A 9 7.23 -15.22 -10.46
C ARG A 9 6.19 -14.15 -10.70
N LYS A 10 5.26 -13.95 -9.75
CA LYS A 10 4.21 -12.96 -9.88
C LYS A 10 4.95 -11.64 -9.98
N THR A 11 4.96 -11.06 -11.18
CA THR A 11 5.51 -9.75 -11.54
C THR A 11 4.66 -8.62 -10.95
N SER A 12 3.95 -8.92 -9.87
CA SER A 12 3.13 -8.01 -9.11
C SER A 12 3.00 -8.50 -7.67
N PHE A 13 2.77 -7.57 -6.77
CA PHE A 13 2.45 -7.83 -5.38
C PHE A 13 1.42 -6.81 -4.89
N ARG A 14 0.85 -7.03 -3.71
CA ARG A 14 -0.09 -6.10 -3.09
C ARG A 14 0.19 -6.03 -1.60
N ILE A 15 0.19 -4.82 -1.05
CA ILE A 15 0.26 -4.55 0.39
C ILE A 15 -0.89 -3.60 0.70
N GLY A 16 -1.93 -4.13 1.34
CA GLY A 16 -3.18 -3.41 1.62
C GLY A 16 -3.79 -2.74 0.39
N LYS A 17 -3.86 -1.41 0.41
CA LYS A 17 -4.39 -0.55 -0.68
C LYS A 17 -3.40 -0.29 -1.80
N VAL A 18 -2.13 -0.68 -1.65
CA VAL A 18 -1.05 -0.42 -2.63
C VAL A 18 -0.76 -1.67 -3.45
N ARG A 19 -0.74 -1.54 -4.78
CA ARG A 19 -0.36 -2.60 -5.71
C ARG A 19 1.01 -2.30 -6.32
N GLY A 20 1.94 -3.25 -6.28
CA GLY A 20 3.20 -3.17 -7.03
C GLY A 20 3.12 -3.96 -8.33
N ASP A 21 3.57 -3.38 -9.44
CA ASP A 21 3.69 -4.02 -10.75
C ASP A 21 5.09 -3.83 -11.34
N LEU A 22 5.66 -4.91 -11.86
CA LEU A 22 6.95 -4.89 -12.56
C LEU A 22 6.70 -4.64 -14.05
N LEU A 23 7.16 -3.51 -14.54
CA LEU A 23 7.15 -3.17 -15.96
C LEU A 23 8.58 -3.17 -16.49
N GLY A 24 8.91 -4.15 -17.33
CA GLY A 24 10.28 -4.39 -17.77
C GLY A 24 11.17 -4.80 -16.60
N LYS A 25 12.05 -3.89 -16.15
CA LYS A 25 12.94 -4.07 -14.99
C LYS A 25 12.65 -3.10 -13.86
N ILE A 26 11.55 -2.36 -13.91
CA ILE A 26 11.24 -1.30 -12.96
C ILE A 26 9.91 -1.58 -12.28
N TRP A 27 9.91 -1.50 -10.96
CA TRP A 27 8.71 -1.55 -10.14
C TRP A 27 8.02 -0.20 -10.12
N TYR A 28 6.72 -0.25 -10.38
CA TYR A 28 5.77 0.83 -10.17
C TYR A 28 4.84 0.44 -9.02
N LEU A 29 4.45 1.41 -8.21
CA LEU A 29 3.37 1.23 -7.24
C LEU A 29 2.15 1.96 -7.75
N THR A 30 0.96 1.40 -7.56
CA THR A 30 -0.32 2.00 -7.89
C THR A 30 -1.20 2.02 -6.65
N TYR A 31 -1.69 3.20 -6.29
CA TYR A 31 -2.58 3.40 -5.15
C TYR A 31 -3.50 4.61 -5.37
N TRP A 32 -4.48 4.76 -4.49
CA TRP A 32 -5.40 5.89 -4.48
C TRP A 32 -5.17 6.72 -3.22
N GLU A 33 -5.01 8.02 -3.41
CA GLU A 33 -4.85 9.00 -2.34
C GLU A 33 -5.75 10.19 -2.67
N ASN A 34 -6.62 10.60 -1.74
CA ASN A 34 -7.55 11.73 -1.91
C ASN A 34 -8.37 11.69 -3.22
N GLY A 35 -8.83 10.49 -3.63
CA GLY A 35 -9.60 10.30 -4.87
C GLY A 35 -8.76 10.36 -6.16
N LYS A 36 -7.44 10.55 -6.07
CA LYS A 36 -6.53 10.55 -7.21
C LYS A 36 -5.73 9.25 -7.26
N ARG A 37 -5.61 8.69 -8.48
CA ARG A 37 -4.74 7.53 -8.72
C ARG A 37 -3.30 7.99 -8.90
N LEU A 38 -2.40 7.51 -8.06
CA LEU A 38 -0.96 7.76 -8.14
C LEU A 38 -0.23 6.51 -8.62
N ARG A 39 0.81 6.72 -9.44
CA ARG A 39 1.66 5.65 -9.95
C ARG A 39 3.15 6.00 -9.92
N PRO A 40 3.79 6.10 -8.74
CA PRO A 40 5.21 6.40 -8.65
C PRO A 40 6.07 5.25 -9.17
N ARG A 41 7.21 5.62 -9.75
CA ARG A 41 8.31 4.74 -10.14
C ARG A 41 9.24 4.53 -8.95
N ILE A 42 9.49 3.29 -8.54
CA ILE A 42 10.37 3.00 -7.40
C ILE A 42 11.79 2.64 -7.85
N GLY A 43 11.91 1.72 -8.80
CA GLY A 43 13.23 1.21 -9.22
C GLY A 43 13.23 -0.29 -9.44
N PRO A 44 14.40 -0.89 -9.70
CA PRO A 44 14.48 -2.30 -10.07
C PRO A 44 14.39 -3.29 -8.91
N ASP A 45 14.64 -2.83 -7.68
CA ASP A 45 14.64 -3.67 -6.49
C ASP A 45 13.21 -3.93 -5.99
N LYS A 46 12.87 -5.21 -5.89
CA LYS A 46 11.56 -5.68 -5.42
C LYS A 46 11.37 -5.46 -3.93
N ASP A 47 12.40 -5.68 -3.12
CA ASP A 47 12.27 -5.60 -1.66
C ASP A 47 12.18 -4.14 -1.22
N HIS A 48 12.93 -3.24 -1.87
CA HIS A 48 12.71 -1.81 -1.76
C HIS A 48 11.29 -1.39 -2.18
N ALA A 49 10.78 -1.90 -3.31
CA ALA A 49 9.40 -1.62 -3.73
C ALA A 49 8.35 -2.11 -2.72
N ARG A 50 8.59 -3.23 -2.04
CA ARG A 50 7.73 -3.70 -0.95
C ARG A 50 7.79 -2.81 0.28
N GLN A 51 8.98 -2.39 0.70
CA GLN A 51 9.14 -1.47 1.83
C GLN A 51 8.39 -0.16 1.58
N MET A 52 8.56 0.42 0.39
CA MET A 52 7.84 1.62 -0.02
C MET A 52 6.32 1.40 -0.05
N ALA A 53 5.85 0.26 -0.55
CA ALA A 53 4.42 -0.05 -0.54
C ALA A 53 3.86 -0.21 0.87
N ALA A 54 4.60 -0.81 1.81
CA ALA A 54 4.20 -0.90 3.21
C ALA A 54 4.13 0.47 3.88
N GLN A 55 5.12 1.32 3.63
CA GLN A 55 5.15 2.70 4.13
C GLN A 55 3.95 3.51 3.63
N ILE A 56 3.69 3.48 2.31
CA ILE A 56 2.53 4.17 1.72
C ILE A 56 1.22 3.59 2.27
N ASN A 57 1.11 2.27 2.42
CA ASN A 57 -0.10 1.68 2.97
C ASN A 57 -0.39 2.18 4.40
N SER A 58 0.64 2.24 5.26
CA SER A 58 0.52 2.78 6.62
C SER A 58 0.07 4.25 6.62
N GLN A 59 0.58 5.06 5.69
CA GLN A 59 0.14 6.46 5.52
C GLN A 59 -1.33 6.51 5.09
N LEU A 60 -1.74 5.73 4.08
CA LEU A 60 -3.12 5.72 3.60
C LEU A 60 -4.12 5.25 4.66
N GLU A 61 -3.74 4.28 5.49
CA GLU A 61 -4.53 3.86 6.64
C GLU A 61 -4.65 4.99 7.66
N SER A 62 -3.55 5.67 7.99
CA SER A 62 -3.55 6.81 8.93
C SER A 62 -4.43 7.97 8.46
N HIS A 63 -4.40 8.32 7.17
CA HIS A 63 -5.28 9.35 6.60
C HIS A 63 -6.75 8.91 6.58
N THR A 64 -7.02 7.60 6.48
CA THR A 64 -8.39 7.07 6.60
C THR A 64 -8.86 7.16 8.06
N HIS A 65 -7.98 6.90 9.03
CA HIS A 65 -8.29 6.97 10.45
C HIS A 65 -8.36 8.40 10.99
N SER A 66 -7.75 9.38 10.33
CA SER A 66 -7.88 10.80 10.68
C SER A 66 -9.31 11.35 10.56
N VAL A 67 -10.23 10.64 9.89
CA VAL A 67 -11.65 11.04 9.75
C VAL A 67 -12.51 10.50 10.91
N PHE A 68 -11.94 9.70 11.82
CA PHE A 68 -12.58 9.51 13.13
C PHE A 68 -12.33 10.76 13.95
N ASN A 69 -13.17 11.78 13.72
CA ASN A 69 -13.33 12.93 14.59
C ASN A 69 -13.59 12.39 16.00
N PHE A 70 -12.57 12.46 16.85
CA PHE A 70 -12.76 12.35 18.28
C PHE A 70 -13.43 13.66 18.69
N GLU A 71 -14.76 13.65 18.84
CA GLU A 71 -15.49 14.71 19.52
C GLU A 71 -15.17 14.56 21.02
N PRO A 72 -14.39 15.47 21.64
CA PRO A 72 -14.22 15.42 23.08
C PRO A 72 -15.57 15.73 23.73
N VAL A 73 -16.16 14.74 24.39
CA VAL A 73 -17.30 14.97 25.27
C VAL A 73 -16.81 15.85 26.42
N LEU A 74 -17.20 17.12 26.43
CA LEU A 74 -17.06 17.99 27.59
C LEU A 74 -18.03 17.45 28.65
N ILE A 75 -17.47 16.85 29.70
CA ILE A 75 -18.22 16.56 30.91
C ILE A 75 -18.33 17.90 31.64
N ASP A 76 -19.51 18.52 31.58
CA ASP A 76 -19.85 19.60 32.50
C ASP A 76 -19.97 18.98 33.90
N GLU A 77 -19.15 19.46 34.84
CA GLU A 77 -19.14 18.99 36.22
C GLU A 77 -20.50 19.29 36.89
N LEU A 78 -21.07 18.26 37.52
CA LEU A 78 -22.29 18.33 38.35
C LEU A 78 -22.05 19.08 39.67
#